data_AF-A0A125PUJ5-F1
#
_entry.id   AF-A0A125PUJ5-F1
#
_cell.length_a   1.000
_cell.length_b   1.000
_cell.length_c   1.000
_cell.angle_alpha   90.00
_cell.angle_beta   90.00
_cell.angle_gamma   90.00
#
_symmetry.space_group_name_H-M   'P 1'
#
loop_
_entity.id
_entity.type
_entity.pdbx_description
1 polymer ?
#
loop_
_entity_poly.entity_id
_entity_poly.type
_entity_poly.pdbx_seq_one_letter_code
_entity_poly.pdbx_strand_id
1 'polypeptide(L)'
;MSRLTIDLSDQQHQSLKALAALQGKTIKQYALERLFPGDVDADRTWQELKSVLGARIDEGLAGKVSAKSVGEILDEELAEGRRA
;
A
#
# COMPACT_ATOMS: atom_id res chain seq x y z
N MET A 1 -23.72 17.01 -5.74
CA MET A 1 -24.10 16.36 -4.46
C MET A 1 -24.54 14.93 -4.77
N SER A 2 -23.65 13.96 -4.59
CA SER A 2 -23.91 12.57 -4.98
C SER A 2 -24.59 11.83 -3.82
N ARG A 3 -25.82 11.34 -4.06
CA ARG A 3 -26.57 10.54 -3.09
C ARG A 3 -26.43 9.06 -3.45
N LEU A 4 -25.79 8.28 -2.58
CA LEU A 4 -25.68 6.83 -2.70
C LEU A 4 -26.79 6.18 -1.87
N THR A 5 -27.61 5.34 -2.48
CA THR A 5 -28.60 4.50 -1.79
C THR A 5 -28.06 3.08 -1.76
N ILE A 6 -28.10 2.44 -0.59
CA ILE A 6 -27.59 1.08 -0.39
C ILE A 6 -28.72 0.31 0.30
N ASP A 7 -29.09 -0.85 -0.24
CA ASP A 7 -30.03 -1.76 0.43
C ASP A 7 -29.26 -2.60 1.45
N LEU A 8 -29.66 -2.52 2.72
CA LEU A 8 -29.12 -3.32 3.81
C LEU A 8 -30.28 -3.97 4.55
N SER A 9 -30.08 -5.20 5.05
CA SER A 9 -31.00 -5.78 6.02
C SER A 9 -30.92 -5.04 7.36
N ASP A 10 -31.99 -5.11 8.16
CA ASP A 10 -32.01 -4.46 9.49
C ASP A 10 -30.85 -4.91 10.38
N GLN A 11 -30.48 -6.20 10.33
CA GLN A 11 -29.36 -6.74 11.09
C GLN A 11 -28.00 -6.20 10.62
N GLN A 12 -27.84 -6.01 9.30
CA GLN A 12 -26.64 -5.40 8.73
C GLN A 12 -26.55 -3.91 9.10
N HIS A 13 -27.66 -3.18 9.09
CA HIS A 13 -27.70 -1.79 9.52
C HIS A 13 -27.34 -1.65 11.01
N GLN A 14 -27.87 -2.51 11.89
CA GLN A 14 -27.51 -2.51 13.32
C GLN A 14 -26.03 -2.83 13.55
N SER A 15 -25.51 -3.84 12.86
CA SER A 15 -24.08 -4.19 12.94
C SER A 15 -23.20 -3.03 12.47
N LEU A 16 -23.57 -2.39 11.36
CA LEU A 16 -22.83 -1.25 10.80
C LEU A 16 -22.90 -0.02 11.72
N LYS A 17 -24.04 0.21 12.37
CA LYS A 17 -24.23 1.27 13.37
C LYS A 17 -23.36 1.05 14.60
N ALA A 18 -23.31 -0.17 15.11
CA ALA A 18 -22.49 -0.52 16.27
C ALA A 18 -21.00 -0.34 15.96
N LEU A 19 -20.55 -0.81 14.79
CA LEU A 19 -19.15 -0.66 14.36
C LEU A 19 -18.76 0.81 14.14
N ALA A 20 -19.63 1.61 13.53
CA ALA A 20 -19.40 3.04 13.36
C ALA A 20 -19.30 3.75 14.72
N ALA A 21 -20.18 3.43 15.67
CA ALA A 21 -20.17 3.99 17.02
C ALA A 21 -18.91 3.59 17.81
N LEU A 22 -18.45 2.34 17.69
CA LEU A 22 -17.20 1.88 18.29
C LEU A 22 -15.97 2.63 17.77
N GLN A 23 -15.96 3.02 16.49
CA GLN A 23 -14.91 3.84 15.91
C GLN A 23 -15.11 5.36 16.13
N GLY A 24 -16.18 5.76 16.83
CA GLY A 24 -16.52 7.18 17.04
C GLY A 24 -16.91 7.92 15.76
N LYS A 25 -17.23 7.20 14.67
CA LYS A 25 -17.57 7.77 13.36
C LYS A 25 -19.07 7.70 13.12
N THR A 26 -19.58 8.59 12.27
CA THR A 26 -20.97 8.47 11.81
C THR A 26 -21.11 7.28 10.84
N ILE A 27 -22.29 6.66 10.79
CA ILE A 27 -22.59 5.58 9.82
C ILE A 27 -22.19 5.97 8.39
N LYS A 28 -22.42 7.24 8.01
CA LYS A 28 -22.11 7.75 6.68
C LYS A 28 -20.61 7.71 6.40
N GLN A 29 -19.80 8.19 7.34
CA GLN A 29 -18.33 8.19 7.21
C GLN A 29 -17.80 6.76 7.21
N TYR A 30 -18.27 5.93 8.13
CA TYR A 30 -17.83 4.53 8.23
C TYR A 30 -18.19 3.72 6.98
N ALA A 31 -19.41 3.87 6.45
CA ALA A 31 -19.81 3.22 5.20
C ALA A 31 -19.01 3.72 4.00
N LEU A 32 -18.72 5.03 3.93
CA LEU A 32 -17.98 5.62 2.82
C LEU A 32 -16.51 5.16 2.82
N GLU A 33 -15.85 5.13 3.98
CA GLU A 33 -14.50 4.57 4.12
C GLU A 33 -14.44 3.06 3.89
N ARG A 34 -15.54 2.32 4.11
CA ARG A 34 -15.58 0.87 3.89
C ARG A 34 -15.85 0.50 2.43
N LEU A 35 -16.71 1.28 1.74
CA LEU A 35 -17.08 1.08 0.34
C LEU A 35 -16.06 1.67 -0.62
N PHE A 36 -15.45 2.77 -0.20
CA PHE A 36 -14.27 3.36 -0.80
C PHE A 36 -13.19 3.29 0.27
N PRO A 37 -12.59 2.10 0.53
CA PRO A 37 -11.35 2.05 1.28
C PRO A 37 -10.46 3.04 0.56
N GLY A 38 -10.24 4.18 1.21
CA GLY A 38 -9.56 5.27 0.58
C GLY A 38 -8.30 4.69 -0.02
N ASP A 39 -7.97 5.14 -1.21
CA ASP A 39 -6.76 4.78 -1.92
C ASP A 39 -5.48 5.17 -1.13
N VAL A 40 -5.59 5.41 0.18
CA VAL A 40 -4.55 5.72 1.15
C VAL A 40 -3.45 4.68 1.07
N ASP A 41 -3.79 3.40 0.88
CA ASP A 41 -2.77 2.36 0.68
C ASP A 41 -2.13 2.44 -0.71
N ALA A 42 -2.86 2.73 -1.79
CA ALA A 42 -2.22 2.82 -3.11
C ALA A 42 -1.42 4.13 -3.28
N ASP A 43 -1.90 5.27 -2.79
CA ASP A 43 -1.14 6.52 -2.75
C ASP A 43 0.13 6.36 -1.91
N ARG A 44 0.05 5.68 -0.76
CA ARG A 44 1.23 5.36 0.07
C ARG A 44 2.17 4.40 -0.65
N THR A 45 1.65 3.31 -1.21
CA THR A 45 2.44 2.34 -1.99
C THR A 45 3.10 3.01 -3.20
N TRP A 46 2.42 3.95 -3.83
CA TRP A 46 2.91 4.73 -4.96
C TRP A 46 4.00 5.71 -4.55
N GLN A 47 3.86 6.37 -3.40
CA GLN A 47 4.91 7.22 -2.84
C GLN A 47 6.16 6.41 -2.46
N GLU A 48 5.99 5.24 -1.84
CA GLU A 48 7.09 4.34 -1.51
C GLU A 48 7.80 3.86 -2.78
N LEU A 49 7.05 3.46 -3.82
CA LEU A 49 7.61 3.07 -5.12
C LEU A 49 8.38 4.22 -5.78
N LYS A 50 7.83 5.44 -5.75
CA LYS A 50 8.47 6.63 -6.31
C LYS A 50 9.76 6.97 -5.56
N SER A 51 9.80 6.78 -4.24
CA SER A 51 11.01 6.98 -3.44
C SER A 51 12.11 6.01 -3.84
N VAL A 52 11.78 4.72 -4.02
CA VAL A 52 12.74 3.69 -4.45
C VAL A 52 13.27 3.97 -5.85
N LEU A 53 12.38 4.34 -6.78
CA LEU A 53 12.76 4.68 -8.15
C LEU A 53 13.62 5.93 -8.20
N GLY A 54 13.28 6.97 -7.43
CA GLY A 54 14.05 8.20 -7.32
C GLY A 54 15.48 7.94 -6.82
N ALA A 55 15.62 7.15 -5.76
CA ALA A 55 16.93 6.75 -5.25
C ALA A 55 17.76 5.99 -6.30
N ARG A 56 17.15 5.03 -7.02
CA ARG A 56 17.86 4.27 -8.07
C ARG A 56 18.27 5.13 -9.27
N ILE A 57 17.44 6.11 -9.65
CA ILE A 57 17.77 7.04 -10.73
C ILE A 57 18.93 7.95 -10.31
N ASP A 58 18.92 8.45 -9.07
CA ASP A 58 20.02 9.25 -8.51
C ASP A 58 21.32 8.43 -8.42
N GLU A 59 21.26 7.18 -7.96
CA GLU A 59 22.42 6.28 -7.92
C GLU A 59 22.95 5.95 -9.32
N GLY A 60 22.07 5.76 -10.30
CA GLY A 60 22.43 5.56 -11.71
C GLY A 60 23.09 6.80 -12.33
N LEU A 61 22.55 8.00 -12.05
CA LEU A 61 23.12 9.28 -12.49
C LEU A 61 24.45 9.59 -11.80
N ALA A 62 24.60 9.21 -10.52
CA ALA A 62 25.84 9.31 -9.76
C ALA A 62 26.90 8.28 -10.20
N GLY A 63 26.59 7.43 -11.18
CA GLY A 63 27.54 6.46 -11.73
C GLY A 63 27.80 5.27 -10.81
N LYS A 64 26.95 5.03 -9.79
CA LYS A 64 26.98 3.81 -8.95
C LYS A 64 26.34 2.63 -9.69
N VAL A 65 26.67 2.46 -10.96
CA VAL A 65 26.23 1.30 -11.73
C VAL A 65 27.26 0.21 -11.47
N SER A 66 26.81 -0.93 -10.90
CA SER A 66 27.70 -2.05 -10.67
C SER A 66 28.25 -2.54 -12.02
N ALA A 67 29.57 -2.50 -12.19
CA ALA A 67 30.24 -3.03 -13.38
C ALA A 67 30.23 -4.57 -13.43
N LYS A 68 29.70 -5.21 -12.39
CA LYS A 68 29.58 -6.67 -12.29
C LYS A 68 28.45 -7.14 -13.19
N SER A 69 28.69 -8.23 -13.92
CA SER A 69 27.65 -8.89 -14.69
C SER A 69 26.60 -9.52 -13.76
N VAL A 70 25.38 -9.71 -14.24
CA VAL A 70 24.29 -10.38 -13.49
C VAL A 70 24.74 -11.76 -12.96
N GLY A 71 25.63 -12.45 -13.69
CA GLY A 71 26.21 -13.72 -13.26
C GLY A 71 27.16 -13.59 -12.06
N GLU A 72 28.04 -12.59 -12.05
CA GLU A 72 28.97 -12.36 -10.93
C GLU A 72 28.24 -11.94 -9.65
N ILE A 73 27.15 -11.17 -9.76
CA ILE A 73 26.30 -10.81 -8.62
C ILE A 73 25.64 -12.06 -8.04
N LEU A 74 25.16 -12.96 -8.90
CA LEU A 74 24.53 -14.21 -8.45
C LEU A 74 25.52 -15.15 -7.76
N ASP A 75 26.74 -15.30 -8.31
CA ASP A 75 27.79 -16.12 -7.71
C ASP A 75 28.27 -15.58 -6.34
N GLU A 76 28.33 -14.25 -6.18
CA GLU A 76 28.74 -13.60 -4.93
C GLU A 76 27.69 -13.78 -3.82
N GLU A 77 26.41 -13.53 -4.10
CA GLU A 77 25.30 -13.71 -3.14
C GLU A 77 25.09 -15.20 -2.77
N LEU A 78 25.24 -16.12 -3.72
CA LEU A 78 25.18 -17.57 -3.46
C LEU A 78 26.39 -18.07 -2.65
N ALA A 79 27.56 -17.44 -2.80
CA ALA A 79 28.74 -17.76 -2.01
C ALA A 79 28.70 -17.18 -0.59
N GLU A 80 28.04 -16.02 -0.38
CA GLU A 80 27.77 -15.47 0.95
C GLU A 80 26.71 -16.27 1.72
N GLY A 81 25.62 -16.68 1.07
CA GLY A 81 24.58 -17.51 1.70
C GLY A 81 25.04 -18.90 2.17
N ARG A 82 26.21 -19.36 1.69
CA ARG A 82 26.84 -20.63 2.12
C ARG A 82 27.78 -20.46 3.33
N ARG A 83 28.10 -19.23 3.74
CA ARG A 83 28.97 -18.94 4.89
C ARG A 83 28.22 -18.58 6.18
N ALA A 84 26.89 -18.56 6.16
CA ALA A 84 26.03 -18.32 7.33
C ALA A 84 25.58 -19.62 8.01
#